data_AF-A0A5S3YK30-F1
#
_entry.id   AF-A0A5S3YK30-F1
#
_cell.length_a   1.000
_cell.length_b   1.000
_cell.length_c   1.000
_cell.angle_alpha   90.00
_cell.angle_beta   90.00
_cell.angle_gamma   90.00
#
_symmetry.space_group_name_H-M   'P 1'
#
loop_
_entity.id
_entity.type
_entity.pdbx_description
1 polymer ?
#
loop_
_entity_poly.entity_id
_entity_poly.type
_entity_poly.pdbx_seq_one_letter_code
_entity_poly.pdbx_strand_id
1 'polypeptide(L)'
;MNPTPWYKNFWPWFLMFFPVVTIVACIGLVVFAIGNGPDMVVDDYYKKGKAINLELTKFNKAKALYLHGELQVTADTVKFHFTKGDASKVNALKASFYHRTI
;
A
#
# COMPACT_ATOMS: atom_id res chain seq x y z
N MET A 1 -61.28 30.83 19.56
CA MET A 1 -60.23 30.06 20.25
C MET A 1 -59.15 29.74 19.22
N ASN A 2 -57.94 30.30 19.36
CA ASN A 2 -56.84 29.98 18.46
C ASN A 2 -56.28 28.60 18.84
N PRO A 3 -56.15 27.66 17.89
CA PRO A 3 -55.60 26.34 18.19
C PRO A 3 -54.16 26.48 18.70
N THR A 4 -53.83 25.70 19.72
CA THR A 4 -52.48 25.67 20.29
C THR A 4 -51.48 25.20 19.23
N PRO A 5 -50.36 25.92 19.03
CA PRO A 5 -49.36 25.55 18.03
C PRO A 5 -48.79 24.15 18.26
N TRP A 6 -48.62 23.38 17.18
CA TRP A 6 -48.26 21.97 17.21
C TRP A 6 -46.97 21.67 17.99
N TYR A 7 -45.97 22.56 17.92
CA TYR A 7 -44.68 22.42 18.59
C TYR A 7 -44.75 22.53 20.12
N LYS A 8 -45.88 22.97 20.70
CA LYS A 8 -46.08 23.02 22.15
C LYS A 8 -46.62 21.69 22.72
N ASN A 9 -47.05 20.77 21.85
CA ASN A 9 -47.55 19.47 22.27
C ASN A 9 -46.40 18.47 22.39
N PHE A 10 -46.45 17.60 23.40
CA PHE A 10 -45.43 16.57 23.65
C PHE A 10 -45.34 15.51 22.54
N TRP A 11 -46.49 15.09 22.02
CA TRP A 11 -46.62 13.96 21.09
C TRP A 11 -45.77 14.08 19.81
N PRO A 12 -45.76 15.23 19.09
CA PRO A 12 -44.87 15.42 17.94
C PRO A 12 -43.38 15.20 18.27
N TRP A 13 -42.92 15.72 19.40
CA TRP A 13 -41.51 15.57 19.81
C TRP A 13 -41.17 14.14 20.20
N PHE A 14 -42.07 13.44 20.90
CA PHE A 14 -41.87 12.04 21.27
C PHE A 14 -41.76 11.12 20.05
N LEU A 15 -42.61 11.32 19.04
CA LEU A 15 -42.56 10.53 17.80
C LEU A 15 -41.32 10.85 16.96
N MET A 16 -40.84 12.11 16.97
CA MET A 16 -39.60 12.50 16.27
C MET A 16 -38.33 12.07 17.01
N PHE A 17 -38.40 11.78 18.31
CA PHE A 17 -37.23 11.42 19.11
C PHE A 17 -36.53 10.14 18.60
N PHE A 18 -37.29 9.06 18.38
CA PHE A 18 -36.74 7.78 17.92
C PHE A 18 -35.99 7.85 16.57
N PRO A 19 -36.55 8.46 15.50
CA PRO A 19 -35.82 8.57 14.24
C PRO A 19 -34.58 9.49 14.36
N VAL A 20 -34.66 10.59 15.11
CA VAL A 20 -33.52 11.49 15.32
C VAL A 20 -32.38 10.79 16.05
N VAL A 21 -32.67 10.07 17.13
CA VAL A 21 -31.67 9.30 17.89
C VAL A 21 -31.02 8.23 17.00
N THR A 22 -31.81 7.53 16.19
CA THR A 22 -31.30 6.50 15.27
C THR A 22 -30.31 7.10 14.25
N ILE A 23 -30.64 8.26 13.66
CA ILE A 23 -29.75 8.93 12.69
C ILE A 23 -28.42 9.31 13.35
N VAL A 24 -28.46 9.88 14.56
CA VAL A 24 -27.25 10.26 15.31
C VAL A 24 -26.40 9.03 15.65
N ALA A 25 -27.02 7.93 16.08
CA ALA A 25 -26.32 6.70 16.38
C ALA A 25 -25.63 6.09 15.14
N CYS A 26 -26.31 6.07 13.99
CA CYS A 26 -25.73 5.61 12.73
C CYS A 26 -24.53 6.44 12.29
N ILE A 27 -24.62 7.78 12.40
CA ILE A 27 -23.49 8.66 12.10
C ILE A 27 -22.32 8.37 13.03
N GLY A 28 -22.58 8.21 14.33
CA GLY A 28 -21.56 7.86 15.32
C GLY A 28 -20.87 6.53 15.01
N LEU A 29 -21.64 5.51 14.61
CA LEU A 29 -21.09 4.20 14.21
C LEU A 29 -20.22 4.30 12.95
N VAL A 30 -20.64 5.09 11.95
CA VAL A 30 -19.85 5.31 10.73
C VAL A 30 -18.53 6.01 11.06
N VAL A 31 -18.57 7.08 11.85
CA VAL A 31 -17.35 7.81 12.27
C VAL A 31 -16.42 6.89 13.07
N PHE A 32 -16.97 6.12 14.01
CA PHE A 32 -16.21 5.16 14.79
C PHE A 32 -15.59 4.05 13.92
N ALA A 33 -16.32 3.52 12.94
CA ALA A 33 -15.84 2.49 12.03
C ALA A 33 -14.72 3.00 11.10
N ILE A 34 -14.80 4.25 10.64
CA ILE A 34 -13.75 4.87 9.81
C ILE A 34 -12.47 5.09 10.61
N GLY A 35 -12.58 5.52 11.88
CA GLY A 35 -11.43 5.75 12.76
C GLY A 35 -10.73 4.48 13.25
N ASN A 36 -11.41 3.33 13.23
CA ASN A 36 -10.91 2.03 13.68
C ASN A 36 -10.84 1.01 12.53
N GLY A 37 -10.50 1.46 11.32
CA GLY A 37 -10.18 0.55 10.21
C GLY A 37 -8.96 -0.31 10.56
N PRO A 38 -8.95 -1.62 10.22
CA PRO A 38 -7.76 -2.43 10.41
C PRO A 38 -6.59 -1.79 9.66
N ASP A 39 -5.44 -1.74 10.33
CA ASP A 39 -4.18 -1.24 9.78
C ASP A 39 -3.97 -1.88 8.40
N MET A 40 -4.10 -1.10 7.32
CA MET A 40 -4.15 -1.65 5.97
C MET A 40 -2.76 -2.13 5.56
N VAL A 41 -2.48 -3.42 5.75
CA VAL A 41 -1.30 -4.15 5.21
C VAL A 41 -1.40 -4.34 3.68
N VAL A 42 -2.00 -3.38 2.96
CA VAL A 42 -2.28 -3.47 1.51
C VAL A 42 -1.33 -2.59 0.70
N ASP A 43 -0.87 -1.47 1.27
CA ASP A 43 0.03 -0.54 0.56
C ASP A 43 1.38 -1.18 0.17
N ASP A 44 1.86 -2.13 0.97
CA ASP A 44 3.09 -2.85 0.64
C ASP A 44 2.92 -3.92 -0.43
N TYR A 45 1.73 -4.51 -0.59
CA TYR A 45 1.49 -5.53 -1.63
C TYR A 45 1.35 -4.93 -3.03
N TYR A 46 0.72 -3.76 -3.16
CA TYR A 46 0.60 -3.08 -4.46
C TYR A 46 1.94 -2.52 -4.95
N LYS A 47 2.77 -1.99 -4.03
CA LYS A 47 4.14 -1.55 -4.32
C LYS A 47 5.05 -2.73 -4.71
N LYS A 48 4.90 -3.90 -4.08
CA LYS A 48 5.64 -5.13 -4.44
C LYS A 48 5.37 -5.55 -5.88
N GLY A 49 4.12 -5.54 -6.34
CA GLY A 49 3.78 -5.91 -7.73
C GLY A 49 4.42 -5.00 -8.78
N LYS A 50 4.44 -3.68 -8.54
CA LYS A 50 5.09 -2.71 -9.43
C LYS A 50 6.63 -2.84 -9.42
N ALA A 51 7.22 -3.13 -8.27
CA ALA A 51 8.66 -3.38 -8.15
C ALA A 51 9.09 -4.64 -8.91
N ILE A 52 8.31 -5.72 -8.85
CA ILE A 52 8.58 -6.96 -9.60
C ILE A 52 8.59 -6.70 -11.11
N ASN A 53 7.63 -5.93 -11.63
CA ASN A 53 7.56 -5.62 -13.06
C ASN A 53 8.81 -4.84 -13.53
N LEU A 54 9.26 -3.86 -12.74
CA LEU A 54 10.44 -3.05 -13.03
C LEU A 54 11.74 -3.89 -13.00
N GLU A 55 11.87 -4.82 -12.06
CA GLU A 55 13.00 -5.76 -12.03
C GLU A 55 12.97 -6.72 -13.24
N LEU A 56 11.80 -7.18 -13.66
CA LEU A 56 11.64 -8.04 -14.83
C LEU A 56 12.06 -7.35 -16.14
N THR A 57 11.72 -6.07 -16.31
CA THR A 57 12.16 -5.27 -17.47
C THR A 57 13.68 -5.13 -17.52
N LYS A 58 14.35 -4.88 -16.39
CA LYS A 58 15.82 -4.81 -16.32
C LYS A 58 16.45 -6.16 -16.68
N PHE A 59 15.89 -7.26 -16.16
CA PHE A 59 16.34 -8.61 -16.47
C PHE A 59 16.23 -8.93 -17.96
N ASN A 60 15.09 -8.59 -18.58
CA ASN A 60 14.89 -8.78 -20.02
C ASN A 60 15.88 -7.95 -20.86
N LYS A 61 16.21 -6.73 -20.43
CA LYS A 61 17.21 -5.89 -21.10
C LYS A 61 18.62 -6.46 -20.97
N ALA A 62 18.99 -6.98 -19.79
CA ALA A 62 20.27 -7.66 -19.60
C ALA A 62 20.39 -8.91 -20.49
N LYS A 63 19.30 -9.68 -20.62
CA LYS A 63 19.21 -10.82 -21.54
C LYS A 63 19.36 -10.40 -23.00
N ALA A 64 18.70 -9.32 -23.43
CA ALA A 64 18.81 -8.78 -24.78
C ALA A 64 20.23 -8.31 -25.13
N LEU A 65 20.97 -7.78 -24.13
CA LEU A 65 22.38 -7.40 -24.26
C LEU A 65 23.35 -8.57 -24.13
N TYR A 66 22.84 -9.80 -23.96
CA TYR A 66 23.62 -11.02 -23.76
C TYR A 66 24.64 -10.90 -22.61
N LEU A 67 24.29 -10.15 -21.57
CA LEU A 67 25.15 -9.92 -20.41
C LEU A 67 25.25 -11.20 -19.57
N HIS A 68 26.46 -11.72 -19.46
CA HIS A 68 26.79 -12.81 -18.55
C HIS A 68 27.92 -12.33 -17.64
N GLY A 69 27.93 -12.82 -16.41
CA GLY A 69 28.98 -12.51 -15.46
C GLY A 69 29.16 -13.60 -14.43
N GLU A 70 30.31 -13.58 -13.80
CA GLU A 70 30.69 -14.48 -12.73
C GLU A 70 30.84 -13.68 -11.44
N LEU A 71 30.33 -14.24 -10.34
CA LEU A 71 30.42 -13.68 -9.01
C LEU A 71 31.38 -14.54 -8.19
N GLN A 72 32.50 -13.97 -7.79
CA GLN A 72 33.46 -14.60 -6.90
C GLN A 72 33.38 -13.96 -5.53
N VAL A 73 33.02 -14.75 -4.53
CA VAL A 73 32.94 -14.33 -3.13
C VAL A 73 34.12 -14.95 -2.38
N THR A 74 35.01 -14.10 -1.87
CA THR A 74 36.08 -14.45 -0.93
C THR A 74 35.72 -13.85 0.43
N ALA A 75 36.34 -14.34 1.51
CA ALA A 75 36.03 -13.96 2.89
C ALA A 75 35.74 -12.46 3.09
N ASP A 76 36.52 -11.59 2.44
CA ASP A 76 36.46 -10.14 2.66
C ASP A 76 36.12 -9.36 1.38
N THR A 77 35.92 -10.03 0.25
CA THR A 77 35.80 -9.36 -1.06
C THR A 77 34.82 -10.07 -1.96
N VAL A 78 33.93 -9.28 -2.56
CA VAL A 78 33.02 -9.73 -3.61
C VAL A 78 33.50 -9.12 -4.93
N LYS A 79 33.91 -9.98 -5.87
CA LYS A 79 34.29 -9.57 -7.21
C LYS A 79 33.22 -10.03 -8.18
N PHE A 80 32.75 -9.12 -9.02
CA PHE A 80 31.85 -9.43 -10.12
C PHE A 80 32.51 -9.05 -11.44
N HIS A 81 32.59 -9.98 -12.37
CA HIS A 81 33.20 -9.79 -13.68
C HIS A 81 32.24 -10.19 -14.79
N PHE A 82 32.02 -9.31 -15.77
CA PHE A 82 31.22 -9.64 -16.96
C PHE A 82 32.04 -10.52 -17.91
N THR A 83 31.53 -11.71 -18.21
CA THR A 83 32.21 -12.68 -19.09
C THR A 83 31.78 -12.56 -20.55
N LYS A 84 30.55 -12.11 -20.82
CA LYS A 84 30.01 -11.94 -22.18
C LYS A 84 29.03 -10.77 -22.26
N GLY A 85 28.85 -10.24 -23.47
CA GLY A 85 27.87 -9.19 -23.80
C GLY A 85 28.47 -7.79 -23.90
N ASP A 86 27.66 -6.82 -24.33
CA ASP A 86 28.07 -5.41 -24.44
C ASP A 86 27.88 -4.69 -23.10
N ALA A 87 28.90 -4.78 -22.24
CA ALA A 87 28.95 -4.11 -20.94
C ALA A 87 29.31 -2.62 -21.06
N SER A 88 29.65 -2.11 -22.25
CA SER A 88 30.11 -0.72 -22.47
C SER A 88 29.04 0.32 -22.12
N LYS A 89 27.76 -0.09 -22.09
CA LYS A 89 26.61 0.76 -21.73
C LYS A 89 26.16 0.60 -20.27
N VAL A 90 26.87 -0.18 -19.46
CA VAL A 90 26.56 -0.38 -18.03
C VAL A 90 27.28 0.70 -17.22
N ASN A 91 26.60 1.83 -17.01
CA ASN A 91 27.21 3.00 -16.36
C ASN A 91 27.23 2.91 -14.82
N ALA A 92 26.37 2.08 -14.24
CA ALA A 92 26.27 1.91 -12.79
C ALA A 92 25.79 0.50 -12.45
N LEU A 93 26.40 -0.10 -11.43
CA LEU A 93 25.98 -1.38 -10.86
C LEU A 93 25.46 -1.14 -9.44
N LYS A 94 24.24 -1.58 -9.16
CA LYS A 94 23.67 -1.57 -7.81
C LYS A 94 23.76 -2.99 -7.23
N ALA A 95 24.58 -3.17 -6.20
CA ALA A 95 24.66 -4.41 -5.45
C ALA A 95 23.91 -4.26 -4.11
N SER A 96 23.11 -5.27 -3.76
CA SER A 96 22.44 -5.37 -2.46
C SER A 96 22.79 -6.71 -1.83
N PHE A 97 23.26 -6.68 -0.58
CA PHE A 97 23.55 -7.87 0.21
C PHE A 97 22.47 -8.06 1.26
N TYR A 98 21.87 -9.25 1.32
CA TYR A 98 20.85 -9.60 2.30
C TYR A 98 21.35 -10.76 3.15
N HIS A 99 21.11 -10.68 4.46
CA HIS A 99 21.42 -11.77 5.37
C HIS A 99 20.32 -12.83 5.32
N ARG A 100 20.67 -14.12 5.52
CA ARG A 100 19.74 -15.26 5.37
C ARG A 100 18.56 -15.26 6.36
N THR A 101 18.60 -14.42 7.40
CA THR A 101 17.57 -14.36 8.46
C THR A 101 16.57 -13.22 8.30
N ILE A 102 16.59 -12.51 7.17
CA ILE A 102 15.59 -11.49 6.82
C ILE A 102 14.62 -12.06 5.78
#